data_AF-A0A7Y2EQJ1-F1
#
_entry.id   AF-A0A7Y2EQJ1-F1
#
_cell.length_a   1.000
_cell.length_b   1.000
_cell.length_c   1.000
_cell.angle_alpha   90.00
_cell.angle_beta   90.00
_cell.angle_gamma   90.00
#
_symmetry.space_group_name_H-M   'P 1'
#
loop_
_entity.id
_entity.type
_entity.pdbx_description
1 polymer ?
#
loop_
_entity_poly.entity_id
_entity_poly.type
_entity_poly.pdbx_seq_one_letter_code
_entity_poly.pdbx_strand_id
1 'polypeptide(L)' 'NEDAVFNQFRGAAEVAAEVGLGINAGHDLDLTNLPRFATLPGLLEVSIGHHLTVDAIHMGLAKAVAAYQKALGKH' A
#
# COMPACT_ATOMS: atom_id res chain seq x y z
N ASN A 1 -17.43 7.72 4.45
CA ASN A 1 -17.06 6.84 5.58
C ASN A 1 -15.93 5.93 5.09
N GLU A 2 -14.68 6.24 5.44
CA GLU A 2 -13.48 5.54 4.95
C GLU A 2 -13.46 4.06 5.32
N ASP A 3 -14.02 3.69 6.48
CA ASP A 3 -14.05 2.31 6.94
C ASP A 3 -14.94 1.43 6.06
N ALA A 4 -16.07 1.97 5.58
CA ALA A 4 -16.96 1.26 4.68
C ALA A 4 -16.26 0.94 3.35
N VAL A 5 -15.50 1.89 2.82
CA VAL A 5 -14.73 1.71 1.57
C VAL A 5 -13.56 0.75 1.79
N PHE A 6 -12.84 0.87 2.90
CA PHE A 6 -11.76 -0.07 3.24
C PHE A 6 -12.26 -1.51 3.36
N ASN A 7 -13.44 -1.71 3.94
CA ASN A 7 -14.05 -3.03 4.03
C ASN A 7 -14.40 -3.62 2.65
N GLN A 8 -14.70 -2.79 1.64
CA GLN A 8 -14.89 -3.26 0.26
C GLN A 8 -13.57 -3.76 -0.34
N PHE A 9 -12.46 -3.05 -0.12
CA PHE A 9 -11.13 -3.52 -0.54
C PHE A 9 -10.75 -4.84 0.15
N ARG A 10 -11.05 -4.97 1.45
CA ARG A 10 -10.81 -6.23 2.18
C ARG A 10 -11.64 -7.39 1.61
N GLY A 11 -12.92 -7.18 1.35
CA GLY A 11 -13.76 -8.22 0.73
C GLY A 11 -13.26 -8.63 -0.67
N ALA A 12 -12.79 -7.68 -1.47
CA ALA A 12 -12.19 -7.99 -2.77
C ALA A 12 -10.89 -8.81 -2.63
N ALA A 13 -10.06 -8.48 -1.64
CA ALA A 13 -8.84 -9.22 -1.33
C ALA A 13 -9.12 -10.66 -0.85
N GLU A 14 -10.14 -10.84 -0.02
CA GLU A 14 -10.61 -12.17 0.42
C GLU A 14 -11.07 -13.03 -0.76
N VAL A 15 -11.93 -12.48 -1.64
CA VAL A 15 -12.39 -13.20 -2.85
C VAL A 15 -11.24 -13.52 -3.79
N ALA A 16 -10.30 -12.60 -3.99
CA ALA A 16 -9.11 -12.84 -4.82
C ALA A 16 -8.29 -14.02 -4.27
N ALA A 17 -8.11 -14.10 -2.95
CA ALA A 17 -7.42 -15.22 -2.31
C ALA A 17 -8.18 -16.55 -2.50
N GLU A 18 -9.51 -16.57 -2.38
CA GLU A 18 -10.34 -17.77 -2.60
C GLU A 18 -10.19 -18.35 -4.01
N VAL A 19 -10.00 -17.49 -5.02
CA VAL A 19 -9.84 -17.91 -6.42
C VAL A 19 -8.37 -18.01 -6.86
N GLY A 20 -7.43 -17.85 -5.94
CA GLY A 20 -5.98 -18.01 -6.20
C GLY A 20 -5.35 -16.85 -6.99
N LEU A 21 -5.95 -15.67 -6.99
CA LEU A 21 -5.37 -14.47 -7.59
C LEU A 21 -4.49 -13.71 -6.59
N GLY A 22 -3.33 -13.26 -7.07
CA GLY A 22 -2.52 -12.28 -6.36
C GLY A 22 -3.12 -10.87 -6.49
N ILE A 23 -2.94 -10.04 -5.47
CA ILE A 23 -3.39 -8.64 -5.50
C ILE A 23 -2.22 -7.69 -5.31
N ASN A 24 -2.22 -6.62 -6.10
CA ASN A 24 -1.30 -5.49 -5.96
C ASN A 24 -2.14 -4.23 -5.68
N ALA A 25 -1.54 -3.23 -5.02
CA ALA A 25 -2.15 -1.92 -4.80
C ALA A 25 -1.19 -0.79 -5.20
N GLY A 26 -1.60 0.48 -5.08
CA GLY A 26 -0.62 1.56 -5.29
C GLY A 26 -1.15 2.94 -5.63
N HIS A 27 -2.25 3.04 -6.38
CA HIS A 27 -2.77 4.35 -6.77
C HIS A 27 -3.14 5.17 -5.53
N ASP A 28 -2.61 6.40 -5.46
CA ASP A 28 -2.77 7.36 -4.35
C ASP A 28 -2.38 6.85 -2.95
N LEU A 29 -1.54 5.81 -2.87
CA LEU A 29 -0.95 5.41 -1.60
C LEU A 29 0.23 6.32 -1.22
N ASP A 30 0.32 6.66 0.05
CA ASP A 30 1.35 7.48 0.66
C ASP A 30 1.78 6.93 2.03
N LEU A 31 2.69 7.61 2.72
CA LEU A 31 3.19 7.18 4.04
C LEU A 31 2.12 7.14 5.15
N THR A 32 0.98 7.81 4.96
CA THR A 32 -0.09 7.91 5.96
C THR A 32 -1.12 6.79 5.81
N ASN A 33 -1.49 6.46 4.58
CA ASN A 33 -2.55 5.49 4.29
C ASN A 33 -2.01 4.07 3.97
N LEU A 34 -0.75 3.96 3.53
CA LEU A 34 -0.13 2.68 3.18
C LEU A 34 -0.13 1.68 4.35
N PRO A 35 0.16 2.06 5.62
CA PRO A 35 0.16 1.10 6.72
C PRO A 35 -1.19 0.39 6.89
N ARG A 36 -2.30 1.07 6.57
CA ARG A 36 -3.64 0.47 6.62
C ARG A 36 -3.83 -0.54 5.48
N PHE A 37 -3.44 -0.18 4.26
CA PHE A 37 -3.53 -1.08 3.10
C PHE A 37 -2.58 -2.28 3.20
N ALA A 38 -1.44 -2.14 3.86
CA ALA A 38 -0.51 -3.24 4.15
C ALA A 38 -1.15 -4.36 5.00
N THR A 39 -2.29 -4.10 5.65
CA THR A 39 -3.05 -5.10 6.40
C THR A 39 -4.01 -5.93 5.55
N LEU A 40 -4.18 -5.63 4.25
CA LEU A 40 -5.05 -6.42 3.37
C LEU A 40 -4.49 -7.83 3.16
N PRO A 41 -5.34 -8.87 3.27
CA PRO A 41 -4.90 -10.25 3.09
C PRO A 41 -4.44 -10.48 1.65
N GLY A 42 -3.31 -11.17 1.48
CA GLY A 42 -2.83 -11.56 0.15
C GLY A 42 -2.19 -10.44 -0.67
N LEU A 43 -1.97 -9.24 -0.12
CA LEU A 43 -1.27 -8.15 -0.80
C LEU A 43 0.18 -8.55 -1.13
N LEU A 44 0.50 -8.65 -2.42
CA LEU A 44 1.81 -9.08 -2.91
C LEU A 44 2.77 -7.92 -3.15
N GLU A 45 2.25 -6.82 -3.69
CA GLU A 45 3.04 -5.68 -4.13
C GLU A 45 2.28 -4.36 -3.95
N VAL A 46 3.03 -3.27 -3.76
CA VAL A 46 2.53 -1.91 -3.97
C VAL A 46 3.39 -1.15 -4.97
N SER A 47 2.73 -0.44 -5.88
CA SER A 47 3.37 0.40 -6.91
C SER A 47 3.02 1.88 -6.68
N ILE A 48 3.95 2.64 -6.08
CA ILE A 48 3.72 4.03 -5.65
C ILE A 48 4.64 4.97 -6.44
N GLY A 49 4.04 5.94 -7.15
CA GLY A 49 4.75 6.87 -8.03
C GLY A 49 4.82 8.30 -7.48
N HIS A 50 3.71 9.05 -7.63
CA HIS A 50 3.66 10.49 -7.35
C HIS A 50 4.12 10.83 -5.93
N HIS A 51 3.52 10.21 -4.91
CA HIS A 51 3.85 10.47 -3.51
C HIS A 51 5.30 10.11 -3.17
N LEU A 52 5.79 8.94 -3.64
CA LEU A 52 7.19 8.56 -3.47
C LEU A 52 8.15 9.60 -4.08
N THR A 53 7.82 10.12 -5.27
CA THR A 53 8.64 11.13 -5.96
C THR A 53 8.65 12.45 -5.20
N VAL A 54 7.48 12.92 -4.73
CA VAL A 54 7.36 14.13 -3.91
C VAL A 54 8.15 13.98 -2.61
N ASP A 55 8.02 12.87 -1.91
CA ASP A 55 8.77 12.59 -0.69
C ASP A 55 10.28 12.52 -0.95
N ALA A 56 10.70 11.89 -2.05
CA ALA A 56 12.10 11.81 -2.45
C ALA A 56 12.72 13.19 -2.74
N ILE A 57 11.96 14.15 -3.25
CA ILE A 57 12.42 15.54 -3.42
C ILE A 57 12.70 16.20 -2.05
N HIS A 58 11.87 15.94 -1.06
CA HIS A 58 11.99 16.56 0.27
C HIS A 58 13.05 15.92 1.16
N MET A 59 13.13 14.58 1.18
CA MET A 59 13.98 13.83 2.12
C MET A 59 15.13 13.06 1.45
N GLY A 60 15.18 13.02 0.11
CA GLY A 60 16.11 12.21 -0.67
C GLY A 60 15.58 10.80 -0.96
N LEU A 61 15.86 10.27 -2.16
CA LEU A 61 15.31 9.01 -2.65
C LEU A 61 15.56 7.81 -1.71
N ALA A 62 16.79 7.65 -1.20
CA ALA A 62 17.12 6.54 -0.30
C ALA A 62 16.29 6.57 1.00
N LYS A 63 16.10 7.76 1.58
CA LYS A 63 15.28 7.91 2.80
C LYS A 63 13.80 7.70 2.51
N ALA A 64 13.31 8.20 1.37
CA ALA A 64 11.93 7.98 0.95
C ALA A 64 11.64 6.48 0.77
N VAL A 65 12.46 5.75 0.00
CA VAL A 65 12.28 4.30 -0.17
C VAL A 65 12.28 3.56 1.17
N ALA A 66 13.21 3.88 2.08
CA ALA A 66 13.23 3.27 3.41
C ALA A 66 11.97 3.57 4.24
N ALA A 67 11.44 4.80 4.16
CA ALA A 67 10.21 5.19 4.83
C ALA A 67 8.99 4.41 4.28
N TYR A 68 8.87 4.26 2.96
CA TYR A 68 7.79 3.48 2.34
C TYR A 68 7.90 1.99 2.64
N GLN A 69 9.11 1.42 2.63
CA GLN A 69 9.35 0.04 3.05
C GLN A 69 8.92 -0.19 4.50
N LYS A 70 9.28 0.73 5.40
CA LYS A 70 8.85 0.69 6.80
C LYS A 70 7.32 0.81 6.93
N ALA A 71 6.69 1.71 6.20
CA ALA A 71 5.23 1.87 6.19
C ALA A 71 4.50 0.63 5.65
N LEU A 72 5.12 -0.09 4.71
CA LEU A 72 4.68 -1.40 4.21
C LEU A 72 4.93 -2.55 5.21
N GLY A 73 5.63 -2.30 6.33
CA GLY A 73 5.95 -3.32 7.33
C GLY A 73 7.21 -4.15 7.03
N LYS A 74 8.08 -3.70 6.11
CA LYS A 74 9.39 -4.32 5.90
C LYS A 74 10.37 -3.86 6.98
N HIS A 75 11.17 -4.81 7.49
CA HIS A 75 12.20 -4.61 8.50
C HIS A 75 13.60 -4.76 7.92
#